data_AF-A0A9D8J2C2-F1
#
_entry.id   AF-A0A9D8J2C2-F1
#
_cell.length_a   1.000
_cell.length_b   1.000
_cell.length_c   1.000
_cell.angle_alpha   90.00
_cell.angle_beta   90.00
_cell.angle_gamma   90.00
#
_symmetry.space_group_name_H-M   'P 1'
#
loop_
_entity.id
_entity.type
_entity.pdbx_description
1 polymer ?
#
loop_
_entity_poly.entity_id
_entity_poly.type
_entity_poly.pdbx_seq_one_letter_code
_entity_poly.pdbx_strand_id
1 'polypeptide(L)'
;MAQVPSPSVVRSRSVAPRRRVRMSYSPMSAMPTSTVLDARAAHKCIRETVPLSSAIAHRPGRLKWGALLIQWMYQPMPNRLEIVRVEIRPLDAPLRAPFTIASSRVDTVRNVAIGLHLADGSLGWGEAPTLPPVTTEDQPMALAAARSAADWLPGRDAGAWRAVAAELCERLPDCASVRAGIEMALFDALAREARMPLYRWFGGSGHALVTDITIPICQPDEAERLAAEYRARGFATIKVKIGLDTDED
;
A
#
# COMPACT_ATOMS: atom_id res chain seq x y z
N MET A 1 14.59 -35.49 57.39
CA MET A 1 13.23 -35.53 56.81
C MET A 1 12.59 -34.17 57.06
N ALA A 2 12.65 -33.27 56.08
CA ALA A 2 12.04 -31.94 56.15
C ALA A 2 10.74 -31.97 55.33
N GLN A 3 9.62 -31.62 55.95
CA GLN A 3 8.30 -31.55 55.31
C GLN A 3 8.22 -30.34 54.37
N VAL A 4 7.82 -30.60 53.13
CA VAL A 4 7.51 -29.60 52.10
C VAL A 4 6.05 -29.15 52.30
N PRO A 5 5.74 -27.85 52.37
CA PRO A 5 4.35 -27.40 52.43
C PRO A 5 3.69 -27.43 51.05
N SER A 6 2.46 -27.94 50.99
CA SER A 6 1.64 -28.07 49.79
C SER A 6 1.17 -26.71 49.25
N PRO A 7 1.05 -26.52 47.91
CA PRO A 7 0.62 -25.24 47.36
C PRO A 7 -0.89 -25.04 47.51
N SER A 8 -1.26 -23.89 48.06
CA SER A 8 -2.64 -23.40 48.18
C SER A 8 -3.26 -23.10 46.81
N VAL A 9 -4.41 -23.71 46.54
CA VAL A 9 -5.24 -23.49 45.36
C VAL A 9 -5.84 -22.08 45.40
N VAL A 10 -5.38 -21.20 44.51
CA VAL A 10 -6.01 -19.89 44.28
C VAL A 10 -7.20 -20.10 43.33
N ARG A 11 -8.43 -20.03 43.87
CA ARG A 11 -9.66 -20.00 43.07
C ARG A 11 -9.72 -18.69 42.29
N SER A 12 -9.71 -18.76 40.97
CA SER A 12 -9.94 -17.61 40.09
C SER A 12 -11.40 -17.13 40.23
N ARG A 13 -11.57 -15.82 40.45
CA ARG A 13 -12.88 -15.16 40.44
C ARG A 13 -13.42 -15.13 39.01
N SER A 14 -14.66 -15.58 38.81
CA SER A 14 -15.35 -15.50 37.53
C SER A 14 -15.51 -14.04 37.10
N VAL A 15 -14.96 -13.68 35.94
CA VAL A 15 -15.21 -12.39 35.30
C VAL A 15 -16.58 -12.44 34.63
N ALA A 16 -17.48 -11.54 35.03
CA ALA A 16 -18.81 -11.43 34.45
C ALA A 16 -18.76 -11.07 32.94
N PRO A 17 -19.68 -11.58 32.11
CA PRO A 17 -19.66 -11.33 30.68
C PRO A 17 -19.95 -9.85 30.38
N ARG A 18 -19.07 -9.23 29.59
CA ARG A 18 -19.27 -7.85 29.08
C ARG A 18 -20.51 -7.81 28.19
N ARG A 19 -21.42 -6.88 28.48
CA ARG A 19 -22.62 -6.59 27.69
C ARG A 19 -22.24 -6.29 26.23
N ARG A 20 -22.87 -7.00 25.28
CA ARG A 20 -22.87 -6.60 23.85
C ARG A 20 -23.57 -5.25 23.74
N VAL A 21 -22.82 -4.21 23.37
CA VAL A 21 -23.41 -2.97 22.87
C VAL A 21 -23.84 -3.24 21.44
N ARG A 22 -25.16 -3.29 21.22
CA ARG A 22 -25.76 -3.35 19.89
C ARG A 22 -25.73 -1.93 19.33
N MET A 23 -24.87 -1.63 18.37
CA MET A 23 -24.97 -0.38 17.60
C MET A 23 -26.21 -0.48 16.70
N SER A 24 -27.28 0.21 17.06
CA SER A 24 -28.39 0.50 16.17
C SER A 24 -27.98 1.62 15.22
N TYR A 25 -27.88 1.34 13.93
CA TYR A 25 -27.76 2.36 12.90
C TYR A 25 -29.12 3.06 12.76
N SER A 26 -29.19 4.34 13.12
CA SER A 26 -30.23 5.23 12.62
C SER A 26 -29.78 5.76 11.25
N PRO A 27 -30.61 5.71 10.20
CA PRO A 27 -30.27 6.31 8.91
C PRO A 27 -30.21 7.83 9.08
N MET A 28 -29.04 8.42 8.82
CA MET A 28 -28.93 9.87 8.69
C MET A 28 -29.74 10.31 7.46
N SER A 29 -30.68 11.22 7.72
CA SER A 29 -31.44 11.95 6.72
C SER A 29 -30.53 12.59 5.68
N ALA A 30 -30.93 12.49 4.42
CA ALA A 30 -30.30 13.15 3.28
C ALA A 30 -30.09 14.64 3.53
N MET A 31 -28.85 15.10 3.38
CA MET A 31 -28.48 16.52 3.26
C MET A 31 -28.41 16.88 1.77
N PRO A 32 -28.80 18.10 1.40
CA PRO A 32 -29.00 18.48 0.00
C PRO A 32 -27.65 18.61 -0.75
N THR A 33 -27.63 18.07 -1.96
CA THR A 33 -26.65 18.38 -3.00
C THR A 33 -26.69 19.87 -3.32
N SER A 34 -25.65 20.61 -2.94
CA SER A 34 -25.39 21.93 -3.51
C SER A 34 -23.90 22.13 -3.79
N THR A 35 -23.64 22.41 -5.06
CA THR A 35 -22.50 23.16 -5.60
C THR A 35 -21.18 22.39 -5.73
N VAL A 36 -21.20 21.39 -6.61
CA VAL A 36 -20.03 21.12 -7.45
C VAL A 36 -19.89 22.31 -8.40
N LEU A 37 -18.84 23.11 -8.22
CA LEU A 37 -18.38 24.04 -9.24
C LEU A 37 -17.95 23.21 -10.46
N ASP A 38 -18.85 23.11 -11.42
CA ASP A 38 -18.61 22.46 -12.70
C ASP A 38 -17.50 23.23 -13.44
N ALA A 39 -16.32 22.62 -13.56
CA ALA A 39 -15.19 23.18 -14.31
C ALA A 39 -15.54 23.44 -15.80
N ARG A 40 -16.62 22.85 -16.32
CA ARG A 40 -17.17 23.16 -17.65
C ARG A 40 -18.01 24.43 -17.66
N ALA A 41 -18.68 24.79 -16.55
CA ALA A 41 -19.42 26.04 -16.43
C ALA A 41 -18.48 27.27 -16.35
N ALA A 42 -17.32 27.12 -15.69
CA ALA A 42 -16.28 28.15 -15.66
C ALA A 42 -15.66 28.39 -17.06
N HIS A 43 -15.51 27.34 -17.88
CA HIS A 43 -15.06 27.46 -19.27
C HIS A 43 -16.08 28.13 -20.19
N LYS A 44 -17.37 28.02 -19.90
CA LYS A 44 -18.44 28.68 -20.68
C LYS A 44 -18.59 30.16 -20.31
N CYS A 45 -18.44 30.51 -19.02
CA CYS A 45 -18.59 31.88 -18.54
C CYS A 45 -17.52 32.84 -19.10
N ILE A 46 -16.31 32.35 -19.40
CA ILE A 46 -15.22 33.14 -19.99
C ILE A 46 -15.44 33.42 -21.50
N ARG A 47 -16.33 32.68 -22.18
CA ARG A 47 -16.63 32.93 -23.61
C ARG A 47 -17.72 33.97 -23.85
N GLU A 48 -18.49 34.38 -22.83
CA GLU A 48 -19.69 35.19 -23.02
C GLU A 48 -19.63 36.61 -22.44
N THR A 49 -18.48 37.11 -21.97
CA THR A 49 -18.40 38.45 -21.33
C THR A 49 -17.39 39.45 -21.92
N VAL A 50 -16.95 39.27 -23.16
CA VAL A 50 -16.25 40.35 -23.89
C VAL A 50 -16.89 40.55 -25.26
N PRO A 51 -17.53 41.70 -25.53
CA PRO A 51 -17.90 42.05 -26.90
C PRO A 51 -16.61 42.34 -27.67
N LEU A 52 -16.22 41.39 -28.53
CA LEU A 52 -15.27 41.64 -29.61
C LEU A 52 -15.99 42.45 -30.71
N SER A 53 -16.12 43.75 -30.52
CA SER A 53 -16.25 44.65 -31.67
C SER A 53 -15.73 46.06 -31.40
N SER A 54 -14.97 46.53 -32.39
CA SER A 54 -14.59 47.92 -32.69
C SER A 54 -13.38 48.55 -31.97
N ALA A 55 -12.46 49.02 -32.82
CA ALA A 55 -11.34 49.94 -32.58
C ALA A 55 -10.01 49.38 -32.03
N ILE A 56 -9.33 48.55 -32.83
CA ILE A 56 -7.86 48.56 -32.86
C ILE A 56 -7.43 49.25 -34.16
N ALA A 57 -7.22 50.56 -34.07
CA ALA A 57 -6.48 51.29 -35.07
C ALA A 57 -5.02 50.80 -35.08
N HIS A 58 -4.55 50.37 -36.26
CA HIS A 58 -3.18 49.94 -36.50
C HIS A 58 -2.16 50.98 -36.00
N ARG A 59 -1.40 50.62 -34.97
CA ARG A 59 -0.05 51.16 -34.73
C ARG A 59 0.94 50.00 -34.70
N PRO A 60 1.90 49.92 -35.65
CA PRO A 60 2.91 48.88 -35.63
C PRO A 60 3.95 49.21 -34.55
N GLY A 61 4.24 48.28 -33.64
CA GLY A 61 5.48 48.33 -32.84
C GLY A 61 5.40 48.06 -31.33
N ARG A 62 4.23 47.95 -30.71
CA ARG A 62 4.14 47.61 -29.27
C ARG A 62 2.93 46.73 -29.01
N LEU A 63 3.10 45.41 -29.00
CA LEU A 63 2.21 44.43 -28.35
C LEU A 63 2.76 43.02 -28.63
N LYS A 64 3.85 42.64 -27.94
CA LYS A 64 4.25 41.23 -27.82
C LYS A 64 4.39 40.79 -26.36
N TRP A 65 4.76 41.72 -25.48
CA TRP A 65 4.96 41.44 -24.05
C TRP A 65 3.69 41.09 -23.27
N GLY A 66 2.55 41.74 -23.54
CA GLY A 66 1.30 41.49 -22.82
C GLY A 66 0.69 40.10 -23.09
N ALA A 67 0.76 39.62 -24.33
CA ALA A 67 0.28 38.28 -24.70
C ALA A 67 1.20 37.18 -24.13
N LEU A 68 2.51 37.41 -24.14
CA LEU A 68 3.50 36.51 -23.51
C LEU A 68 3.32 36.40 -21.99
N LEU A 69 2.98 37.49 -21.31
CA LEU A 69 2.70 37.51 -19.87
C LEU A 69 1.44 36.72 -19.52
N ILE A 70 0.34 36.92 -20.24
CA ILE A 70 -0.90 36.17 -20.02
C ILE A 70 -0.68 34.68 -20.31
N GLN A 71 0.05 34.34 -21.37
CA GLN A 71 0.37 32.96 -21.72
C GLN A 71 1.33 32.30 -20.72
N TRP A 72 2.27 33.04 -20.12
CA TRP A 72 3.14 32.57 -19.04
C TRP A 72 2.37 32.39 -17.73
N MET A 73 1.43 33.29 -17.40
CA MET A 73 0.55 33.17 -16.23
C MET A 73 -0.47 32.03 -16.33
N TYR A 74 -0.85 31.61 -17.55
CA TYR A 74 -1.80 30.53 -17.81
C TYR A 74 -1.14 29.21 -18.26
N GLN A 75 0.15 29.03 -18.00
CA GLN A 75 0.73 27.70 -18.12
C GLN A 75 0.08 26.80 -17.05
N PRO A 76 -0.47 25.63 -17.42
CA PRO A 76 -0.96 24.68 -16.42
C PRO A 76 0.20 24.36 -15.48
N MET A 77 -0.05 24.50 -14.17
CA MET A 77 0.95 24.10 -13.18
C MET A 77 1.32 22.63 -13.44
N PRO A 78 2.61 22.28 -13.49
CA PRO A 78 3.01 20.90 -13.71
C PRO A 78 2.38 20.02 -12.63
N ASN A 79 1.81 18.88 -13.03
CA ASN A 79 1.20 17.95 -12.10
C ASN A 79 2.29 17.40 -11.17
N ARG A 80 2.35 17.92 -9.95
CA ARG A 80 3.32 17.52 -8.93
C ARG A 80 3.25 16.02 -8.60
N LEU A 81 2.07 15.41 -8.76
CA LEU A 81 1.84 14.00 -8.49
C LEU A 81 1.96 13.12 -9.73
N GLU A 82 2.43 13.66 -10.85
CA GLU A 82 2.73 12.87 -12.03
C GLU A 82 3.83 11.86 -11.74
N ILE A 83 3.60 10.61 -12.11
CA ILE A 83 4.60 9.55 -12.06
C ILE A 83 5.61 9.84 -13.16
N VAL A 84 6.86 10.09 -12.81
CA VAL A 84 7.92 10.42 -13.79
C VAL A 84 8.80 9.22 -14.13
N ARG A 85 8.94 8.27 -13.20
CA ARG A 85 9.80 7.10 -13.38
C ARG A 85 9.39 5.97 -12.44
N VAL A 86 9.51 4.75 -12.94
CA VAL A 86 9.36 3.53 -12.15
C VAL A 86 10.63 2.68 -12.28
N GLU A 87 11.20 2.27 -11.15
CA GLU A 87 12.40 1.45 -11.05
C GLU A 87 12.05 0.04 -10.61
N ILE A 88 12.48 -0.96 -11.37
CA ILE A 88 12.21 -2.38 -11.09
C ILE A 88 13.53 -3.13 -10.87
N ARG A 89 13.64 -3.81 -9.73
CA ARG A 89 14.86 -4.52 -9.31
C ARG A 89 14.52 -5.90 -8.76
N PRO A 90 15.32 -6.95 -9.04
CA PRO A 90 15.24 -8.16 -8.23
C PRO A 90 15.60 -7.83 -6.77
N LEU A 91 14.91 -8.46 -5.84
CA LEU A 91 15.16 -8.37 -4.40
C LEU A 91 15.33 -9.77 -3.83
N ASP A 92 16.59 -10.21 -3.79
CA ASP A 92 16.97 -11.51 -3.25
C ASP A 92 17.51 -11.36 -1.84
N ALA A 93 16.97 -12.14 -0.91
CA ALA A 93 17.43 -12.14 0.48
C ALA A 93 17.53 -13.56 1.03
N PRO A 94 18.71 -14.02 1.49
CA PRO A 94 18.83 -15.32 2.12
C PRO A 94 18.09 -15.31 3.46
N LEU A 95 17.39 -16.41 3.76
CA LEU A 95 16.74 -16.59 5.05
C LEU A 95 17.75 -17.07 6.09
N ARG A 96 17.57 -16.66 7.36
CA ARG A 96 18.44 -17.07 8.48
C ARG A 96 18.36 -18.58 8.74
N ALA A 97 17.19 -19.16 8.49
CA ALA A 97 16.93 -20.58 8.49
C ALA A 97 15.93 -20.88 7.37
N PRO A 98 15.97 -22.08 6.77
CA PRO A 98 14.99 -22.48 5.76
C PRO A 98 13.57 -22.33 6.29
N PHE A 99 12.68 -21.78 5.49
CA PHE A 99 11.26 -21.70 5.80
C PHE A 99 10.52 -22.80 5.07
N THR A 100 10.09 -23.81 5.83
CA THR A 100 9.35 -24.96 5.31
C THR A 100 7.87 -24.84 5.64
N ILE A 101 7.06 -24.96 4.60
CA ILE A 101 5.61 -25.15 4.66
C ILE A 101 5.25 -26.50 4.04
N ALA A 102 4.02 -26.98 4.22
CA ALA A 102 3.61 -28.29 3.72
C ALA A 102 3.85 -28.49 2.20
N SER A 103 3.78 -27.42 1.42
CA SER A 103 3.93 -27.46 -0.03
C SER A 103 5.33 -27.07 -0.55
N SER A 104 6.23 -26.51 0.28
CA SER A 104 7.54 -26.05 -0.19
C SER A 104 8.55 -25.76 0.91
N ARG A 105 9.82 -25.69 0.50
CA ARG A 105 10.93 -25.18 1.30
C ARG A 105 11.57 -23.99 0.58
N VAL A 106 11.82 -22.93 1.33
CA VAL A 106 12.42 -21.70 0.83
C VAL A 106 13.66 -21.38 1.64
N ASP A 107 14.82 -21.26 0.99
CA ASP A 107 16.08 -20.85 1.63
C ASP A 107 16.43 -19.38 1.30
N THR A 108 15.83 -18.81 0.25
CA THR A 108 16.06 -17.43 -0.21
C THR A 108 14.75 -16.88 -0.76
N VAL A 109 14.35 -15.70 -0.28
CA VAL A 109 13.24 -14.97 -0.89
C VAL A 109 13.70 -14.36 -2.19
N ARG A 110 12.86 -14.44 -3.23
CA ARG A 110 13.11 -13.92 -4.57
C ARG A 110 11.99 -12.98 -4.96
N ASN A 111 12.06 -11.76 -4.45
CA ASN A 111 11.00 -10.78 -4.60
C ASN A 111 11.38 -9.74 -5.66
N VAL A 112 10.49 -8.79 -5.93
CA VAL A 112 10.76 -7.65 -6.81
C VAL A 112 10.56 -6.36 -6.04
N ALA A 113 11.59 -5.52 -6.01
CA ALA A 113 11.51 -4.16 -5.46
C ALA A 113 11.03 -3.18 -6.55
N ILE A 114 10.07 -2.32 -6.19
CA ILE A 114 9.42 -1.36 -7.07
C ILE A 114 9.58 0.03 -6.47
N GLY A 115 10.32 0.90 -7.14
CA GLY A 115 10.50 2.31 -6.77
C GLY A 115 9.69 3.21 -7.70
N LEU A 116 8.91 4.13 -7.17
CA LEU A 116 8.05 5.03 -7.96
C LEU A 116 8.37 6.49 -7.63
N HIS A 117 8.81 7.25 -8.63
CA HIS A 117 9.18 8.66 -8.51
C HIS A 117 8.05 9.56 -9.01
N LEU A 118 7.72 10.58 -8.24
CA LEU A 118 6.79 11.64 -8.60
C LEU A 118 7.53 12.90 -9.08
N ALA A 119 6.84 13.75 -9.84
CA ALA A 119 7.38 14.99 -10.38
C ALA A 119 7.82 15.99 -9.30
N ASP A 120 7.24 15.92 -8.10
CA ASP A 120 7.66 16.74 -6.96
C ASP A 120 8.93 16.25 -6.24
N GLY A 121 9.47 15.10 -6.66
CA GLY A 121 10.65 14.47 -6.09
C GLY A 121 10.36 13.39 -5.04
N SER A 122 9.09 13.15 -4.69
CA SER A 122 8.71 12.07 -3.79
C SER A 122 9.02 10.71 -4.42
N LEU A 123 9.61 9.80 -3.64
CA LEU A 123 9.89 8.42 -4.02
C LEU A 123 9.12 7.49 -3.10
N GLY A 124 8.31 6.58 -3.63
CA GLY A 124 7.65 5.51 -2.90
C GLY A 124 8.24 4.14 -3.20
N TRP A 125 8.23 3.24 -2.21
CA TRP A 125 8.71 1.88 -2.32
C TRP A 125 7.58 0.88 -2.13
N GLY A 126 7.59 -0.15 -2.96
CA GLY A 126 6.77 -1.34 -2.81
C GLY A 126 7.54 -2.60 -3.16
N GLU A 127 6.94 -3.73 -2.81
CA GLU A 127 7.56 -5.05 -2.97
C GLU A 127 6.51 -6.02 -3.51
N ALA A 128 6.89 -6.79 -4.53
CA ALA A 128 6.11 -7.92 -5.01
C ALA A 128 6.76 -9.22 -4.52
N PRO A 129 6.21 -9.87 -3.48
CA PRO A 129 6.72 -11.15 -3.01
C PRO A 129 6.36 -12.27 -3.99
N THR A 130 7.31 -13.14 -4.30
CA THR A 130 7.03 -14.34 -5.12
C THR A 130 7.23 -15.61 -4.31
N LEU A 131 6.21 -16.47 -4.33
CA LEU A 131 6.20 -17.76 -3.69
C LEU A 131 5.31 -18.68 -4.54
N PRO A 132 5.84 -19.34 -5.59
CA PRO A 132 5.04 -20.08 -6.58
C PRO A 132 4.00 -21.09 -6.05
N PRO A 133 4.18 -21.72 -4.87
CA PRO A 133 3.12 -22.52 -4.25
C PRO A 133 1.88 -21.74 -3.81
N VAL A 134 1.95 -20.40 -3.79
CA VAL A 134 0.92 -19.47 -3.30
C VAL A 134 0.61 -18.40 -4.35
N THR A 135 1.63 -17.85 -5.00
CA THR A 135 1.51 -16.86 -6.09
C THR A 135 1.52 -17.56 -7.44
N THR A 136 0.81 -17.03 -8.42
CA THR A 136 0.86 -17.54 -9.80
C THR A 136 2.23 -17.29 -10.43
N GLU A 137 2.84 -16.15 -10.10
CA GLU A 137 4.10 -15.69 -10.62
C GLU A 137 5.32 -16.21 -9.82
N ASP A 138 6.37 -16.58 -10.56
CA ASP A 138 7.74 -16.63 -10.06
C ASP A 138 8.45 -15.27 -10.26
N GLN A 139 9.69 -15.14 -9.79
CA GLN A 139 10.41 -13.87 -9.86
C GLN A 139 10.65 -13.37 -11.30
N PRO A 140 11.09 -14.19 -12.28
CA PRO A 140 11.15 -13.77 -13.68
C PRO A 140 9.82 -13.24 -14.22
N MET A 141 8.70 -13.93 -13.96
CA MET A 141 7.37 -13.48 -14.36
C MET A 141 6.99 -12.15 -13.70
N ALA A 142 7.23 -12.04 -12.39
CA ALA A 142 6.96 -10.81 -11.64
C ALA A 142 7.80 -9.63 -12.14
N LEU A 143 9.08 -9.85 -12.47
CA LEU A 143 9.96 -8.83 -13.06
C LEU A 143 9.44 -8.37 -14.43
N ALA A 144 9.02 -9.31 -15.29
CA ALA A 144 8.49 -8.98 -16.61
C ALA A 144 7.18 -8.17 -16.50
N ALA A 145 6.25 -8.60 -15.65
CA ALA A 145 5.00 -7.89 -15.38
C ALA A 145 5.25 -6.49 -14.80
N ALA A 146 6.15 -6.38 -13.81
CA ALA A 146 6.49 -5.10 -13.19
C ALA A 146 7.17 -4.14 -14.18
N ARG A 147 8.04 -4.64 -15.09
CA ARG A 147 8.63 -3.83 -16.17
C ARG A 147 7.56 -3.35 -17.16
N SER A 148 6.62 -4.21 -17.54
CA SER A 148 5.51 -3.80 -18.41
C SER A 148 4.67 -2.69 -17.78
N ALA A 149 4.41 -2.74 -16.46
CA ALA A 149 3.76 -1.65 -15.76
C ALA A 149 4.64 -0.39 -15.68
N ALA A 150 5.96 -0.54 -15.50
CA ALA A 150 6.91 0.57 -15.45
C ALA A 150 6.98 1.36 -16.77
N ASP A 151 6.72 0.72 -17.91
CA ASP A 151 6.64 1.40 -19.22
C ASP A 151 5.34 2.22 -19.39
N TRP A 152 4.28 1.84 -18.67
CA TRP A 152 2.93 2.41 -18.82
C TRP A 152 2.55 3.44 -17.75
N LEU A 153 3.13 3.33 -16.56
CA LEU A 153 2.85 4.21 -15.43
C LEU A 153 3.30 5.68 -15.61
N PRO A 154 4.43 5.99 -16.27
CA PRO A 154 4.87 7.37 -16.44
C PRO A 154 3.82 8.26 -17.14
N GLY A 155 3.66 9.49 -16.67
CA GLY A 155 2.66 10.44 -17.15
C GLY A 155 1.29 10.34 -16.46
N ARG A 156 1.07 9.32 -15.63
CA ARG A 156 -0.18 9.18 -14.84
C ARG A 156 -0.13 9.99 -13.56
N ASP A 157 -1.31 10.42 -13.11
CA ASP A 157 -1.46 11.08 -11.82
C ASP A 157 -1.55 10.06 -10.68
N ALA A 158 -0.58 10.05 -9.78
CA ALA A 158 -0.60 9.21 -8.58
C ALA A 158 -1.79 9.55 -7.65
N GLY A 159 -2.28 10.79 -7.66
CA GLY A 159 -3.49 11.19 -6.93
C GLY A 159 -4.75 10.43 -7.39
N ALA A 160 -4.74 9.94 -8.63
CA ALA A 160 -5.78 9.08 -9.20
C ALA A 160 -5.51 7.58 -8.99
N TRP A 161 -4.84 7.20 -7.90
CA TRP A 161 -4.42 5.82 -7.62
C TRP A 161 -5.51 4.76 -7.76
N ARG A 162 -6.79 5.08 -7.49
CA ARG A 162 -7.91 4.14 -7.68
C ARG A 162 -8.11 3.77 -9.15
N ALA A 163 -7.98 4.73 -10.06
CA ALA A 163 -8.05 4.48 -11.49
C ALA A 163 -6.83 3.69 -11.96
N VAL A 164 -5.64 4.02 -11.46
CA VAL A 164 -4.41 3.27 -11.72
C VAL A 164 -4.56 1.81 -11.25
N ALA A 165 -5.08 1.57 -10.05
CA ALA A 165 -5.31 0.23 -9.51
C ALA A 165 -6.33 -0.57 -10.35
N ALA A 166 -7.42 0.07 -10.80
CA ALA A 166 -8.38 -0.57 -11.70
C ALA A 166 -7.72 -1.02 -13.01
N GLU A 167 -6.93 -0.17 -13.64
CA GLU A 167 -6.22 -0.51 -14.87
C GLU A 167 -5.11 -1.55 -14.65
N LEU A 168 -4.46 -1.55 -13.48
CA LEU A 168 -3.53 -2.61 -13.10
C LEU A 168 -4.26 -3.96 -13.01
N CYS A 169 -5.46 -4.02 -12.43
CA CYS A 169 -6.28 -5.24 -12.42
C CYS A 169 -6.61 -5.75 -13.82
N GLU A 170 -6.90 -4.85 -14.77
CA GLU A 170 -7.18 -5.21 -16.16
C GLU A 170 -5.93 -5.69 -16.92
N ARG A 171 -4.78 -5.06 -16.70
CA ARG A 171 -3.53 -5.34 -17.42
C ARG A 171 -2.75 -6.51 -16.84
N LEU A 172 -2.83 -6.72 -15.54
CA LEU A 172 -2.08 -7.72 -14.78
C LEU A 172 -3.01 -8.61 -13.93
N PRO A 173 -4.03 -9.26 -14.54
CA PRO A 173 -5.05 -10.01 -13.80
C PRO A 173 -4.42 -11.09 -12.91
N ASP A 174 -3.42 -11.80 -13.44
CA ASP A 174 -2.79 -12.96 -12.79
C ASP A 174 -1.57 -12.60 -11.94
N CYS A 175 -1.13 -11.34 -11.91
CA CYS A 175 0.07 -10.92 -11.17
C CYS A 175 -0.31 -10.09 -9.94
N ALA A 176 -1.04 -10.70 -9.01
CA ALA A 176 -1.56 -10.02 -7.84
C ALA A 176 -0.45 -9.44 -6.93
N SER A 177 0.70 -10.12 -6.82
CA SER A 177 1.82 -9.61 -6.01
C SER A 177 2.41 -8.34 -6.62
N VAL A 178 2.50 -8.29 -7.96
CA VAL A 178 3.00 -7.12 -8.69
C VAL A 178 2.04 -5.95 -8.55
N ARG A 179 0.73 -6.18 -8.67
CA ARG A 179 -0.29 -5.15 -8.43
C ARG A 179 -0.17 -4.57 -7.02
N ALA A 180 -0.10 -5.43 -6.02
CA ALA A 180 0.09 -5.01 -4.63
C ALA A 180 1.39 -4.22 -4.43
N GLY A 181 2.50 -4.67 -5.03
CA GLY A 181 3.78 -3.95 -4.96
C GLY A 181 3.71 -2.54 -5.58
N ILE A 182 3.06 -2.38 -6.73
CA ILE A 182 2.88 -1.08 -7.37
C ILE A 182 1.96 -0.17 -6.55
N GLU A 183 0.84 -0.71 -6.05
CA GLU A 183 -0.08 0.03 -5.18
C GLU A 183 0.62 0.52 -3.91
N MET A 184 1.44 -0.33 -3.27
CA MET A 184 2.23 0.07 -2.12
C MET A 184 3.25 1.16 -2.44
N ALA A 185 3.90 1.10 -3.62
CA ALA A 185 4.81 2.17 -4.06
C ALA A 185 4.07 3.50 -4.29
N LEU A 186 2.86 3.48 -4.88
CA LEU A 186 2.00 4.65 -5.02
C LEU A 186 1.63 5.23 -3.65
N PHE A 187 1.21 4.37 -2.73
CA PHE A 187 0.79 4.73 -1.38
C PHE A 187 1.92 5.36 -0.57
N ASP A 188 3.11 4.78 -0.64
CA ASP A 188 4.29 5.30 0.04
C ASP A 188 4.74 6.65 -0.55
N ALA A 189 4.68 6.82 -1.88
CA ALA A 189 4.98 8.10 -2.53
C ALA A 189 4.00 9.20 -2.12
N LEU A 190 2.69 8.92 -2.15
CA LEU A 190 1.63 9.85 -1.75
C LEU A 190 1.71 10.21 -0.27
N ALA A 191 1.99 9.22 0.59
CA ALA A 191 2.16 9.45 2.03
C ALA A 191 3.37 10.34 2.31
N ARG A 192 4.47 10.18 1.56
CA ARG A 192 5.65 11.04 1.67
C ARG A 192 5.39 12.45 1.15
N GLU A 193 4.70 12.60 0.02
CA GLU A 193 4.29 13.92 -0.49
C GLU A 193 3.46 14.67 0.57
N ALA A 194 2.49 13.97 1.15
CA ALA A 194 1.64 14.50 2.21
C ALA A 194 2.34 14.63 3.58
N ARG A 195 3.61 14.22 3.70
CA ARG A 195 4.39 14.15 4.95
C ARG A 195 3.63 13.44 6.08
N MET A 196 2.92 12.38 5.73
CA MET A 196 2.03 11.65 6.62
C MET A 196 2.51 10.20 6.76
N PRO A 197 2.61 9.66 7.99
CA PRO A 197 2.83 8.23 8.17
C PRO A 197 1.68 7.43 7.54
N LEU A 198 2.02 6.37 6.80
CA LEU A 198 1.06 5.61 6.00
C LEU A 198 -0.12 5.06 6.83
N TYR A 199 0.13 4.61 8.07
CA TYR A 199 -0.94 4.12 8.96
C TYR A 199 -1.99 5.19 9.29
N ARG A 200 -1.62 6.48 9.29
CA ARG A 200 -2.58 7.58 9.49
C ARG A 200 -3.44 7.79 8.25
N TRP A 201 -2.85 7.62 7.08
CA TRP A 201 -3.59 7.68 5.83
C TRP A 201 -4.64 6.57 5.73
N PHE A 202 -4.35 5.38 6.28
CA PHE A 202 -5.31 4.28 6.44
C PHE A 202 -6.29 4.44 7.63
N GLY A 203 -6.37 5.62 8.25
CA GLY A 203 -7.37 5.94 9.28
C GLY A 203 -6.85 6.02 10.72
N GLY A 204 -5.59 5.65 10.97
CA GLY A 204 -4.90 6.01 12.22
C GLY A 204 -5.45 5.40 13.51
N SER A 205 -6.07 4.22 13.45
CA SER A 205 -6.65 3.55 14.62
C SER A 205 -5.63 3.15 15.70
N GLY A 206 -4.36 3.04 15.32
CA GLY A 206 -3.24 2.73 16.20
C GLY A 206 -1.90 2.91 15.49
N HIS A 207 -0.81 2.90 16.25
CA HIS A 207 0.57 3.04 15.74
C HIS A 207 1.47 1.87 16.12
N ALA A 208 0.91 0.83 16.76
CA ALA A 208 1.62 -0.36 17.19
C ALA A 208 0.74 -1.60 17.01
N LEU A 209 1.37 -2.72 16.67
CA LEU A 209 0.74 -4.04 16.55
C LEU A 209 1.57 -5.06 17.32
N VAL A 210 0.91 -6.10 17.82
CA VAL A 210 1.58 -7.27 18.39
C VAL A 210 1.59 -8.35 17.32
N THR A 211 2.79 -8.82 16.94
CA THR A 211 2.95 -9.89 15.96
C THR A 211 3.06 -11.25 16.65
N ASP A 212 2.62 -12.29 15.95
CA ASP A 212 3.06 -13.65 16.24
C ASP A 212 4.48 -13.89 15.69
N ILE A 213 5.01 -15.08 15.95
CA ILE A 213 6.16 -15.62 15.23
C ILE A 213 5.87 -17.05 14.79
N THR A 214 6.33 -17.40 13.60
CA THR A 214 6.07 -18.69 12.99
C THR A 214 7.22 -19.67 13.25
N ILE A 215 6.89 -20.85 13.76
CA ILE A 215 7.72 -22.04 13.75
C ILE A 215 7.41 -22.81 12.45
N PRO A 216 8.40 -23.04 11.57
CA PRO A 216 8.19 -23.79 10.33
C PRO A 216 7.91 -25.27 10.63
N ILE A 217 7.51 -26.04 9.63
CA ILE A 217 7.38 -27.49 9.81
C ILE A 217 8.76 -28.06 10.14
N CYS A 218 8.88 -28.69 11.30
CA CYS A 218 10.09 -29.31 11.84
C CYS A 218 9.70 -30.42 12.81
N GLN A 219 10.68 -31.17 13.31
CA GLN A 219 10.44 -32.23 14.29
C GLN A 219 9.94 -31.65 15.63
N PRO A 220 9.11 -32.38 16.40
CA PRO A 220 8.52 -31.87 17.64
C PRO A 220 9.53 -31.28 18.64
N ASP A 221 10.67 -31.95 18.85
CA ASP A 221 11.72 -31.48 19.75
C ASP A 221 12.31 -30.12 19.32
N GLU A 222 12.45 -29.89 18.01
CA GLU A 222 12.94 -28.62 17.48
C GLU A 222 11.87 -27.53 17.59
N ALA A 223 10.60 -27.88 17.39
CA ALA A 223 9.49 -26.95 17.61
C ALA A 223 9.42 -26.50 19.08
N GLU A 224 9.60 -27.41 20.05
CA GLU A 224 9.67 -27.08 21.47
C GLU A 224 10.84 -26.12 21.75
N ARG A 225 12.03 -26.43 21.22
CA ARG A 225 13.23 -25.59 21.38
C ARG A 225 13.00 -24.17 20.85
N LEU A 226 12.47 -24.05 19.63
CA LEU A 226 12.16 -22.76 19.00
C LEU A 226 11.07 -22.00 19.76
N ALA A 227 10.05 -22.69 20.27
CA ALA A 227 8.99 -22.07 21.06
C ALA A 227 9.57 -21.46 22.34
N ALA A 228 10.41 -22.18 23.08
CA ALA A 228 11.08 -21.68 24.27
C ALA A 228 11.97 -20.46 23.96
N GLU A 229 12.76 -20.52 22.87
CA GLU A 229 13.59 -19.41 22.40
C GLU A 229 12.75 -18.16 22.09
N TYR A 230 11.65 -18.31 21.35
CA TYR A 230 10.78 -17.21 20.99
C TYR A 230 10.02 -16.62 22.18
N ARG A 231 9.63 -17.45 23.16
CA ARG A 231 9.10 -16.94 24.44
C ARG A 231 10.13 -16.09 25.18
N ALA A 232 11.38 -16.54 25.27
CA ALA A 232 12.45 -15.78 25.90
C ALA A 232 12.72 -14.44 25.18
N ARG A 233 12.45 -14.36 23.86
CA ARG A 233 12.54 -13.14 23.05
C ARG A 233 11.31 -12.23 23.14
N GLY A 234 10.29 -12.59 23.91
CA GLY A 234 9.13 -11.75 24.20
C GLY A 234 7.92 -11.96 23.28
N PHE A 235 7.92 -12.98 22.42
CA PHE A 235 6.73 -13.29 21.62
C PHE A 235 5.63 -13.88 22.49
N ALA A 236 4.44 -13.28 22.46
CA ALA A 236 3.26 -13.69 23.21
C ALA A 236 2.34 -14.65 22.42
N THR A 237 2.49 -14.73 21.10
CA THR A 237 1.75 -15.65 20.24
C THR A 237 2.73 -16.40 19.34
N ILE A 238 2.59 -17.72 19.27
CA ILE A 238 3.42 -18.59 18.43
C ILE A 238 2.49 -19.29 17.45
N LYS A 239 2.87 -19.29 16.18
CA LYS A 239 2.19 -19.97 15.09
C LYS A 239 3.03 -21.18 14.68
N VAL A 240 2.48 -22.38 14.83
CA VAL A 240 3.17 -23.62 14.41
C VAL A 240 2.63 -24.04 13.05
N LYS A 241 3.53 -24.36 12.12
CA LYS A 241 3.17 -24.98 10.85
C LYS A 241 3.14 -26.50 11.03
N ILE A 242 2.04 -27.10 10.61
CA ILE A 242 1.74 -28.54 10.66
C ILE A 242 1.22 -29.01 9.28
N GLY A 243 0.97 -30.30 9.11
CA GLY A 243 0.25 -30.85 7.97
C GLY A 243 1.06 -31.79 7.07
N LEU A 244 2.08 -32.45 7.62
CA LEU A 244 2.78 -33.55 6.94
C LEU A 244 2.30 -34.93 7.44
N ASP A 245 2.11 -35.09 8.75
CA ASP A 245 1.67 -36.33 9.39
C ASP A 245 0.80 -36.00 10.61
N THR A 246 -0.36 -36.65 10.74
CA THR A 246 -1.34 -36.34 11.79
C THR A 246 -0.90 -36.80 13.19
N ASP A 247 -0.04 -37.82 13.28
CA ASP A 247 0.48 -38.29 14.57
C ASP A 247 1.68 -37.42 15.03
N GLU A 248 2.41 -36.79 14.10
CA GLU A 248 3.50 -35.86 14.42
C GLU A 248 3.02 -34.40 14.70
N ASP A 249 1.86 -34.01 14.18
CA ASP A 249 1.28 -32.64 14.29
C ASP A 249 0.68 -32.31 15.68
#